data_AF-A0A1G7NX01-F1
#
_entry.id   AF-A0A1G7NX01-F1
#
_cell.length_a   1.000
_cell.length_b   1.000
_cell.length_c   1.000
_cell.angle_alpha   90.00
_cell.angle_beta   90.00
_cell.angle_gamma   90.00
#
_symmetry.space_group_name_H-M   'P 1'
#
loop_
_entity.id
_entity.type
_entity.pdbx_description
1 polymer ?
#
loop_
_entity_poly.entity_id
_entity_poly.type
_entity_poly.pdbx_seq_one_letter_code
_entity_poly.pdbx_strand_id
1 'polypeptide(L)' 'MTYNMYILANKIQMVRYTITLTKEEVGELYSIVNKGSHTSQTFRTAYILLNCDEGEYAEKIIMNRSVKF' A
#
# COMPACT_ATOMS: atom_id res chain seq x y z
N MET A 1 0.11 -33.67 3.11
CA MET A 1 0.12 -33.08 4.47
C MET A 1 1.08 -31.88 4.64
N THR A 2 1.85 -31.48 3.63
CA THR A 2 2.77 -30.31 3.72
C THR A 2 2.20 -29.05 3.06
N TYR A 3 1.44 -29.20 1.98
CA TYR A 3 0.84 -28.08 1.24
C TYR A 3 -0.14 -27.24 2.09
N ASN A 4 -0.91 -27.89 2.96
CA ASN A 4 -1.93 -27.22 3.76
C ASN A 4 -1.32 -26.38 4.91
N MET A 5 -0.17 -26.81 5.46
CA MET A 5 0.56 -26.06 6.48
C MET A 5 1.19 -24.77 5.90
N TYR A 6 1.64 -24.81 4.64
CA TYR A 6 2.22 -23.65 3.96
C TYR A 6 1.18 -22.54 3.73
N ILE A 7 -0.07 -22.92 3.45
CA ILE A 7 -1.18 -21.97 3.28
C ILE A 7 -1.57 -21.32 4.62
N LEU A 8 -1.58 -22.09 5.72
CA LEU A 8 -1.86 -21.56 7.06
C LEU A 8 -0.76 -20.59 7.54
N ALA A 9 0.51 -20.91 7.27
CA ALA A 9 1.63 -20.03 7.60
C ALA A 9 1.62 -18.70 6.83
N ASN A 10 1.10 -18.68 5.59
CA ASN A 10 0.94 -17.45 4.80
C ASN A 10 -0.31 -16.63 5.17
N LYS A 11 -1.27 -17.21 5.90
CA LYS A 11 -2.54 -16.54 6.24
C LYS A 11 -2.40 -15.54 7.39
N ILE A 12 -1.39 -15.71 8.25
CA ILE A 12 -1.12 -14.77 9.33
C ILE A 12 -0.16 -13.70 8.78
N GLN A 13 -0.71 -12.65 8.17
CA GLN A 13 0.06 -11.43 7.93
C GLN A 13 0.43 -10.83 9.29
N MET A 14 1.65 -11.12 9.75
CA MET A 14 2.21 -10.51 10.94
C MET A 14 2.52 -9.04 10.62
N VAL A 15 1.65 -8.12 11.06
CA VAL A 15 1.94 -6.69 11.02
C VAL A 15 3.10 -6.42 11.98
N ARG A 16 4.25 -6.00 11.43
CA ARG A 16 5.45 -5.72 12.23
C ARG A 16 5.49 -4.27 12.70
N TYR A 17 4.98 -3.37 11.88
CA TYR A 17 4.95 -1.93 12.12
C TYR A 17 3.73 -1.33 11.44
N THR A 18 3.17 -0.30 12.05
CA THR A 18 2.11 0.52 11.49
C THR A 18 2.71 1.81 10.95
N ILE A 19 2.36 2.17 9.72
CA ILE A 19 2.75 3.43 9.11
C ILE A 19 1.59 4.42 9.31
N THR A 20 1.91 5.62 9.75
CA THR A 20 0.98 6.74 9.88
C THR A 20 1.66 7.95 9.27
N LEU A 21 1.21 8.36 8.09
CA LEU A 21 1.77 9.49 7.36
C LEU A 21 1.10 10.80 7.78
N THR A 22 1.86 11.90 7.75
CA THR A 22 1.29 13.24 7.87
C THR A 22 0.68 13.69 6.55
N LYS A 23 -0.14 14.75 6.59
CA LYS A 23 -0.76 15.34 5.41
C LYS A 23 0.26 15.78 4.36
N GLU A 24 1.37 16.34 4.83
CA GLU A 24 2.47 16.81 3.99
C GLU A 24 3.14 15.64 3.28
N GLU A 25 3.46 14.56 4.00
CA GLU A 25 4.05 13.34 3.45
C GLU A 25 3.14 12.70 2.40
N VAL A 26 1.85 12.58 2.69
CA VAL A 26 0.85 12.07 1.74
C VAL A 26 0.83 12.93 0.46
N GLY A 27 0.84 14.26 0.61
CA GLY A 27 0.87 15.19 -0.52
C GLY A 27 2.12 15.04 -1.39
N GLU A 28 3.29 14.89 -0.77
CA GLU A 28 4.56 14.66 -1.48
C GLU A 28 4.52 13.34 -2.25
N LEU A 29 4.05 12.25 -1.62
CA LEU A 29 3.95 10.93 -2.24
C LEU A 29 2.97 10.93 -3.41
N TYR A 30 1.81 11.58 -3.28
CA TYR A 30 0.88 11.76 -4.40
C TYR A 30 1.50 12.59 -5.53
N SER A 31 2.34 13.58 -5.21
CA SER A 31 3.05 14.34 -6.24
C SER A 31 3.97 13.44 -7.07
N ILE A 32 4.61 12.43 -6.44
CA ILE A 32 5.48 11.45 -7.09
C ILE A 32 4.66 10.48 -7.96
N VAL A 33 3.53 9.99 -7.44
CA VAL A 33 2.68 9.03 -8.16
C VAL A 33 1.97 9.69 -9.34
N ASN A 34 1.57 10.95 -9.22
CA ASN A 34 0.81 11.68 -10.25
C ASN A 34 1.70 12.39 -11.28
N LYS A 35 2.95 12.75 -10.96
CA LYS A 35 3.86 13.43 -11.90
C LYS A 35 4.84 12.44 -12.53
N GLY A 36 4.78 12.30 -13.85
CA GLY A 36 5.46 11.25 -14.61
C GLY A 36 6.98 11.38 -14.84
N SER A 37 7.76 11.99 -13.94
CA SER A 37 9.21 12.18 -14.12
C SER A 37 10.04 11.61 -12.95
N HIS A 38 9.65 10.46 -12.42
CA HIS A 38 10.39 9.74 -11.38
C HIS A 38 10.81 8.35 -11.85
N THR A 39 11.87 7.82 -11.23
CA THR A 39 12.28 6.44 -11.52
C THR A 39 11.18 5.45 -11.09
N SER A 40 11.11 4.30 -11.74
CA SER A 40 10.14 3.26 -11.37
C SER A 40 10.32 2.74 -9.95
N GLN A 41 11.52 2.87 -9.36
CA GLN A 41 11.77 2.52 -7.97
C GLN A 41 11.12 3.54 -7.04
N THR A 42 11.34 4.84 -7.29
CA THR A 42 10.73 5.93 -6.52
C THR A 42 9.21 5.85 -6.56
N PHE A 43 8.64 5.61 -7.74
CA PHE A 43 7.20 5.40 -7.91
C PHE A 43 6.70 4.23 -7.06
N ARG A 44 7.35 3.06 -7.15
CA ARG A 44 6.95 1.86 -6.38
C ARG A 44 7.03 2.09 -4.89
N THR A 45 8.11 2.71 -4.41
CA THR A 45 8.26 3.02 -2.98
C THR A 45 7.15 3.96 -2.51
N ALA A 46 6.88 5.04 -3.25
CA ALA A 46 5.83 5.98 -2.88
C ALA A 46 4.45 5.33 -2.87
N TYR A 47 4.16 4.51 -3.87
CA TYR A 47 2.90 3.79 -3.98
C TYR A 47 2.70 2.75 -2.87
N ILE A 48 3.76 2.05 -2.46
CA ILE A 48 3.69 1.12 -1.31
C ILE A 48 3.37 1.88 -0.02
N LEU A 49 4.07 3.00 0.23
CA LEU A 49 3.85 3.80 1.44
C LEU A 49 2.42 4.33 1.53
N LEU A 50 1.87 4.85 0.43
CA LEU A 50 0.47 5.29 0.38
C LEU A 50 -0.53 4.17 0.68
N ASN A 51 -0.29 2.95 0.20
CA ASN A 51 -1.17 1.81 0.47
C ASN A 51 -1.00 1.21 1.87
N CYS A 52 0.15 1.42 2.52
CA CYS A 52 0.42 0.97 3.88
C CYS A 52 0.03 1.97 4.95
N ASP A 53 -0.37 3.19 4.57
CA ASP A 53 -0.77 4.23 5.51
C ASP A 53 -2.07 3.84 6.21
N GLU A 54 -2.04 3.86 7.54
CA GLU A 54 -3.22 3.69 8.41
C GLU A 54 -3.60 5.01 9.10
N GLY A 55 -3.01 6.13 8.67
CA GLY A 55 -3.29 7.47 9.17
C GLY A 55 -4.61 8.07 8.68
N GLU A 56 -4.93 9.27 9.21
CA GLU A 56 -6.17 10.00 8.90
C GLU A 56 -6.30 10.37 7.42
N TYR A 57 -5.17 10.53 6.74
CA TYR A 57 -5.09 10.94 5.34
C TYR A 57 -4.98 9.76 4.37
N ALA A 58 -5.02 8.52 4.87
CA ALA A 58 -4.94 7.32 4.05
C ALA A 58 -6.18 7.16 3.17
N GLU A 59 -5.99 7.08 1.85
CA GLU A 59 -7.06 6.64 0.96
C GLU A 59 -7.22 5.12 1.04
N LYS A 60 -8.08 4.67 1.96
CA LYS A 60 -8.48 3.26 1.99
C LYS A 60 -9.27 2.96 0.74
N ILE A 61 -8.62 2.36 -0.25
CA ILE A 61 -9.31 1.76 -1.40
C ILE A 61 -10.16 0.61 -0.85
N ILE A 62 -11.41 0.91 -0.51
CA ILE A 62 -12.41 -0.11 -0.23
C ILE A 62 -12.55 -0.87 -1.54
N MET A 63 -12.05 -2.09 -1.57
CA MET A 63 -12.07 -2.99 -2.73
C MET A 63 -13.51 -3.46 -2.99
N ASN A 64 -14.36 -2.55 -3.48
CA ASN A 64 -15.69 -2.83 -4.01
C ASN A 64 -15.89 -2.24 -5.42
N ARG A 65 -14.82 -1.81 -6.09
CA ARG A 65 -14.92 -1.45 -7.51
C ARG A 65 -14.85 -2.74 -8.32
N SER A 66 -16.01 -3.38 -8.52
CA SER A 66 -16.20 -4.38 -9.57
C SER A 66 -15.81 -3.74 -10.89
N VAL A 67 -14.59 -3.99 -11.34
CA VAL A 67 -14.16 -3.68 -12.70
C VAL A 67 -14.97 -4.60 -13.60
N LYS A 68 -16.05 -4.08 -14.19
CA LYS A 68 -16.69 -4.74 -15.32
C LYS A 68 -15.74 -4.61 -16.50
N PHE A 69 -15.40 -5.75 -17.08
CA PHE A 69 -14.65 -5.91 -18.32
C PHE A 69 -15.25 -5.08 -19.44
#